data_AF-A0A7S1D639-F1
#
_entry.id   AF-A0A7S1D639-F1
#
_cell.length_a   1.000
_cell.length_b   1.000
_cell.length_c   1.000
_cell.angle_alpha   90.00
_cell.angle_beta   90.00
_cell.angle_gamma   90.00
#
_symmetry.space_group_name_H-M   'P 1'
#
loop_
_entity.id
_entity.type
_entity.pdbx_description
1 polymer ?
#
loop_
_entity_poly.entity_id
_entity_poly.type
_entity_poly.pdbx_seq_one_letter_code
_entity_poly.pdbx_strand_id
1 'polypeptide(L)'
;LLRLASQRTIQANANILRDQTDDADNARQQPAAAPSAEPSSLNPVVDRQLVDGMGRKGKFRGTVLHGSVPHGVGYMEYLEDTLVESYQGFWENGFWQEGQVEYVNGDKYNGTFSTV
;
A
#
# COMPACT_ATOMS: atom_id res chain seq x y z
N LEU A 1 -19.98 10.00 23.34
CA LEU A 1 -19.42 11.24 22.77
C LEU A 1 -17.90 11.18 22.90
N LEU A 2 -17.23 11.24 21.75
CA LEU A 2 -15.81 11.51 21.46
C LEU A 2 -14.69 10.92 22.34
N ARG A 3 -13.91 10.02 21.74
CA ARG A 3 -12.51 9.75 22.09
C ARG A 3 -11.66 10.96 21.71
N LEU A 4 -10.72 11.38 22.57
CA LEU A 4 -9.58 12.21 22.17
C LEU A 4 -8.41 12.06 23.15
N ALA A 5 -7.22 12.21 22.56
CA ALA A 5 -5.89 12.35 23.15
C ALA A 5 -5.09 11.06 23.37
N SER A 6 -4.21 10.77 22.40
CA SER A 6 -2.87 10.28 22.73
C SER A 6 -1.87 11.10 21.93
N GLN A 7 -1.24 12.07 22.60
CA GLN A 7 -0.01 12.69 22.14
C GLN A 7 1.13 11.77 22.58
N ARG A 8 1.92 11.27 21.65
CA ARG A 8 3.23 10.68 21.94
C ARG A 8 4.30 11.51 21.24
N THR A 9 4.95 12.33 22.06
CA THR A 9 6.23 12.98 21.83
C THR A 9 7.29 11.94 21.49
N ILE A 10 8.07 12.16 20.44
CA ILE A 10 9.34 11.44 20.23
C ILE A 10 10.49 12.40 20.55
N GLN A 11 11.31 11.96 21.50
CA GLN A 11 12.46 12.65 22.06
C GLN A 11 13.62 12.78 21.06
N ALA A 12 14.38 13.86 21.25
CA ALA A 12 15.64 14.13 20.59
C ALA A 12 16.73 13.11 20.96
N ASN A 13 17.51 12.68 19.97
CA ASN A 13 18.74 11.92 20.18
C ASN A 13 19.92 12.90 20.28
N ALA A 14 20.47 13.03 21.48
CA ALA A 14 21.77 13.64 21.73
C ALA A 14 22.88 12.63 21.37
N ASN A 15 23.80 13.02 20.47
CA ASN A 15 25.03 12.27 20.24
C ASN A 15 26.18 12.93 21.00
N ILE A 16 26.71 12.20 21.98
CA ILE A 16 27.92 12.53 22.74
C ILE A 16 29.10 11.74 22.17
N LEU A 17 30.17 12.50 21.88
CA LEU A 17 31.61 12.18 21.83
C LEU A 17 32.13 11.12 20.84
N ARG A 18 33.10 11.56 20.01
CA ARG A 18 34.49 11.08 20.06
C ARG A 18 35.38 12.00 19.22
N ASP A 19 36.22 12.78 19.90
CA ASP A 19 37.43 13.38 19.34
C ASP A 19 38.58 12.44 19.67
N GLN A 20 39.12 11.76 18.66
CA GLN A 20 40.42 11.09 18.70
C GLN A 20 41.06 11.15 17.31
N THR A 21 42.29 11.61 17.34
CA THR A 21 43.25 11.94 16.28
C THR A 21 43.69 10.76 15.41
N ASP A 22 44.00 11.10 14.15
CA ASP A 22 45.09 10.67 13.27
C ASP A 22 45.57 9.21 13.30
N ASP A 23 45.34 8.47 12.21
CA ASP A 23 46.38 7.97 11.28
C ASP A 23 45.93 6.74 10.45
N ALA A 24 46.37 6.75 9.19
CA ALA A 24 46.61 5.63 8.28
C ALA A 24 45.43 4.94 7.54
N ASP A 25 45.44 5.16 6.22
CA ASP A 25 45.15 4.24 5.11
C ASP A 25 44.43 2.92 5.41
N ASN A 26 43.15 2.86 5.03
CA ASN A 26 42.53 1.61 4.61
C ASN A 26 41.37 1.90 3.65
N ALA A 27 41.65 1.85 2.35
CA ALA A 27 40.63 1.84 1.30
C ALA A 27 39.77 0.56 1.42
N ARG A 28 38.74 0.61 2.28
CA ARG A 28 37.63 -0.33 2.29
C ARG A 28 36.45 0.33 1.64
N GLN A 29 36.06 -0.23 0.50
CA GLN A 29 34.78 0.01 -0.15
C GLN A 29 33.67 0.00 0.91
N GLN A 30 33.01 1.14 1.09
CA GLN A 30 31.74 1.19 1.82
C GLN A 30 30.81 0.17 1.15
N PRO A 31 30.20 -0.77 1.90
CA PRO A 31 29.05 -1.48 1.35
C PRO A 31 28.02 -0.40 1.00
N ALA A 32 27.64 -0.34 -0.28
CA ALA A 32 26.58 0.53 -0.74
C ALA A 32 25.38 0.35 0.20
N ALA A 33 24.93 1.45 0.81
CA ALA A 33 23.73 1.44 1.63
C ALA A 33 22.63 0.72 0.83
N ALA A 34 22.08 -0.33 1.41
CA ALA A 34 20.89 -0.99 0.86
C ALA A 34 19.85 0.10 0.54
N PRO A 35 19.13 0.03 -0.59
CA PRO A 35 18.12 1.02 -0.91
C PRO A 35 17.15 1.09 0.26
N SER A 36 17.14 2.24 0.94
CA SER A 36 16.21 2.55 2.00
C SER A 36 14.81 2.32 1.45
N ALA A 37 14.14 1.27 1.93
CA ALA A 37 12.75 1.03 1.58
C ALA A 37 11.96 2.26 2.02
N GLU A 38 11.51 3.06 1.06
CA GLU A 38 10.56 4.14 1.30
C GLU A 38 9.42 3.58 2.17
N PRO A 39 9.05 4.25 3.27
CA PRO A 39 7.97 3.77 4.11
C PRO A 39 6.73 3.61 3.24
N SER A 40 6.12 2.43 3.31
CA SER A 40 4.94 2.03 2.54
C SER A 40 3.86 3.13 2.63
N SER A 41 3.78 4.00 1.63
CA SER A 41 2.88 5.14 1.67
C SER A 41 1.50 4.74 1.17
N LEU A 42 0.50 4.92 2.04
CA LEU A 42 -0.91 4.78 1.71
C LEU A 42 -1.44 6.12 1.21
N ASN A 43 -1.97 6.14 -0.01
CA ASN A 43 -2.44 7.35 -0.67
C ASN A 43 -3.90 7.18 -1.10
N PRO A 44 -4.83 8.10 -0.74
CA PRO A 44 -6.18 8.06 -1.28
C PRO A 44 -6.20 8.48 -2.75
N VAL A 45 -7.03 7.83 -3.55
CA VAL A 45 -7.25 8.14 -4.97
C VAL A 45 -8.74 8.08 -5.32
N VAL A 46 -9.13 8.86 -6.32
CA VAL A 46 -10.51 8.91 -6.84
C VAL A 46 -10.44 8.74 -8.36
N ASP A 47 -11.25 7.81 -8.88
CA ASP A 47 -11.46 7.51 -10.29
C ASP A 47 -10.15 7.35 -11.09
N ARG A 48 -9.13 6.78 -10.45
CA ARG A 48 -7.82 6.52 -11.05
C ARG A 48 -7.85 5.19 -11.77
N GLN A 49 -7.41 5.15 -13.02
CA GLN A 49 -7.23 3.88 -13.73
C GLN A 49 -6.04 3.12 -13.13
N LEU A 50 -6.29 1.94 -12.58
CA LEU A 50 -5.30 1.07 -11.95
C LEU A 50 -5.42 -0.36 -12.50
N VAL A 51 -4.43 -1.18 -12.12
CA VAL A 51 -4.40 -2.62 -12.38
C VAL A 51 -4.43 -3.33 -11.03
N ASP A 52 -5.30 -4.33 -10.88
CA ASP A 52 -5.31 -5.16 -9.67
C ASP A 52 -4.21 -6.24 -9.68
N GLY A 53 -4.10 -7.01 -8.59
CA GLY A 53 -3.12 -8.08 -8.46
C GLY A 53 -3.30 -9.23 -9.47
N MET A 54 -4.47 -9.31 -10.12
CA MET A 54 -4.79 -10.28 -11.18
C MET A 54 -4.51 -9.73 -12.58
N GLY A 55 -4.01 -8.50 -12.72
CA GLY A 55 -3.74 -7.86 -14.01
C GLY A 55 -4.96 -7.21 -14.67
N ARG A 56 -6.10 -7.15 -13.99
CA ARG A 56 -7.34 -6.56 -14.53
C ARG A 56 -7.33 -5.05 -14.35
N LYS A 57 -7.74 -4.33 -15.39
CA LYS A 57 -7.81 -2.86 -15.40
C LYS A 57 -9.16 -2.39 -14.88
N GLY A 58 -9.16 -1.32 -14.11
CA GLY A 58 -10.40 -0.72 -13.60
C GLY A 58 -10.23 0.74 -13.21
N LYS A 59 -11.35 1.46 -13.09
CA LYS A 59 -11.41 2.75 -12.41
C LYS A 59 -11.52 2.51 -10.92
N PHE A 60 -10.52 2.94 -10.18
CA PHE A 60 -10.42 2.70 -8.75
C PHE A 60 -10.65 3.96 -7.93
N ARG A 61 -11.38 3.79 -6.83
CA ARG A 61 -11.57 4.78 -5.77
C ARG A 61 -11.32 4.12 -4.43
N GLY A 62 -10.36 4.61 -3.67
CA GLY A 62 -9.96 4.00 -2.41
C GLY A 62 -8.56 4.39 -2.00
N THR A 63 -7.89 3.51 -1.25
CA THR A 63 -6.49 3.70 -0.85
C THR A 63 -5.57 2.88 -1.76
N VAL A 64 -4.37 3.40 -2.04
CA VAL A 64 -3.32 2.68 -2.77
C VAL A 64 -2.01 2.66 -2.00
N LEU A 65 -1.30 1.55 -2.11
CA LEU A 65 0.06 1.35 -1.66
C LEU A 65 1.05 1.69 -2.79
N HIS A 66 2.17 2.34 -2.44
CA HIS A 66 3.23 2.73 -3.38
C HIS A 66 2.72 3.53 -4.60
N GLY A 67 1.65 4.31 -4.41
CA GLY A 67 1.08 5.22 -5.41
C GLY A 67 0.20 4.57 -6.49
N SER A 68 0.18 3.24 -6.61
CA SER A 68 -0.53 2.56 -7.70
C SER A 68 -1.16 1.20 -7.38
N VAL A 69 -0.89 0.59 -6.21
CA VAL A 69 -1.40 -0.75 -5.87
C VAL A 69 -2.64 -0.63 -5.01
N PRO A 70 -3.84 -1.07 -5.43
CA PRO A 70 -5.03 -1.07 -4.57
C PRO A 70 -4.76 -1.72 -3.21
N HIS A 71 -5.07 -1.00 -2.12
CA HIS A 71 -4.78 -1.46 -0.76
C HIS A 71 -5.75 -0.83 0.25
N GLY A 72 -6.16 -1.54 1.29
CA GLY A 72 -7.17 -1.08 2.23
C GLY A 72 -8.58 -1.02 1.62
N VAL A 73 -9.44 -0.13 2.10
CA VAL A 73 -10.82 -0.01 1.58
C VAL A 73 -10.82 0.63 0.19
N GLY A 74 -11.54 0.01 -0.74
CA GLY A 74 -11.70 0.55 -2.10
C GLY A 74 -12.81 -0.08 -2.91
N TYR A 75 -13.15 0.60 -3.99
CA TYR A 75 -14.08 0.20 -5.02
C TYR A 75 -13.36 0.22 -6.38
N MET A 76 -13.53 -0.84 -7.17
CA MET A 76 -13.07 -0.90 -8.56
C MET A 76 -14.25 -1.22 -9.47
N GLU A 77 -14.51 -0.32 -10.42
CA GLU A 77 -15.31 -0.59 -11.62
C GLU A 77 -14.35 -1.15 -12.68
N TYR A 78 -14.55 -2.39 -13.09
CA TYR A 78 -13.68 -3.03 -14.05
C TYR A 78 -13.96 -2.53 -15.47
N LEU A 79 -12.91 -2.41 -16.26
CA LEU A 79 -13.01 -2.10 -17.69
C LEU A 79 -13.15 -3.41 -18.49
N GLU A 80 -13.40 -3.30 -19.80
CA GLU A 80 -13.77 -4.40 -20.70
C GLU A 80 -12.90 -5.69 -20.57
N ASP A 81 -13.49 -6.82 -20.97
CA ASP A 81 -12.92 -8.18 -20.99
C ASP A 81 -12.77 -8.90 -19.64
N THR A 82 -13.67 -8.65 -18.68
CA THR A 82 -13.75 -9.40 -17.42
C THR A 82 -15.18 -9.89 -17.12
N LEU A 83 -15.30 -11.05 -16.47
CA LEU A 83 -16.60 -11.56 -15.98
C LEU A 83 -17.15 -10.76 -14.79
N VAL A 84 -16.29 -9.92 -14.20
CA VAL A 84 -16.58 -9.11 -13.03
C VAL A 84 -16.86 -7.68 -13.50
N GLU A 85 -17.99 -7.16 -13.05
CA GLU A 85 -18.40 -5.77 -13.27
C GLU A 85 -17.70 -4.84 -12.26
N SER A 86 -17.80 -5.18 -10.97
CA SER A 86 -17.19 -4.38 -9.92
C SER A 86 -16.85 -5.17 -8.67
N TYR A 87 -15.93 -4.62 -7.87
CA TYR A 87 -15.65 -5.09 -6.52
C TYR A 87 -15.64 -3.92 -5.55
N GLN A 88 -16.28 -4.10 -4.39
CA GLN A 88 -16.24 -3.19 -3.25
C GLN A 88 -15.79 -3.96 -2.01
N GLY A 89 -14.68 -3.55 -1.41
CA GLY A 89 -14.20 -4.24 -0.22
C GLY A 89 -12.80 -3.83 0.22
N PHE A 90 -12.19 -4.74 0.97
CA PHE A 90 -10.84 -4.63 1.46
C PHE A 90 -9.86 -5.25 0.46
N TRP A 91 -8.81 -4.51 0.16
CA TRP A 91 -7.73 -4.87 -0.76
C TRP A 91 -6.44 -5.08 0.01
N GLU A 92 -5.68 -6.09 -0.35
CA GLU A 92 -4.33 -6.30 0.15
C GLU A 92 -3.40 -6.56 -1.02
N ASN A 93 -2.44 -5.65 -1.22
CA ASN A 93 -1.44 -5.72 -2.29
C ASN A 93 -2.04 -5.97 -3.69
N GLY A 94 -3.16 -5.31 -3.98
CA GLY A 94 -3.88 -5.44 -5.24
C GLY A 94 -4.89 -6.58 -5.30
N PHE A 95 -4.97 -7.45 -4.29
CA PHE A 95 -5.89 -8.59 -4.27
C PHE A 95 -7.10 -8.32 -3.39
N TRP A 96 -8.25 -8.87 -3.76
CA TRP A 96 -9.47 -8.83 -2.96
C TRP A 96 -9.30 -9.68 -1.70
N GLN A 97 -9.86 -9.22 -0.58
CA GLN A 97 -9.85 -9.94 0.70
C GLN A 97 -11.25 -10.14 1.25
N GLU A 98 -11.97 -9.08 1.58
CA GLU A 98 -13.33 -9.18 2.13
C GLU A 98 -14.21 -8.11 1.48
N GLY A 99 -15.32 -8.51 0.87
CA GLY A 99 -16.20 -7.57 0.20
C GLY A 99 -17.28 -8.20 -0.66
N GLN A 100 -17.89 -7.35 -1.48
CA GLN A 100 -18.89 -7.71 -2.47
C GLN A 100 -18.29 -7.63 -3.87
N VAL A 101 -18.49 -8.67 -4.67
CA VAL A 101 -18.26 -8.67 -6.11
C VAL A 101 -19.61 -8.69 -6.84
N GLU A 102 -19.72 -7.90 -7.90
CA GLU A 102 -20.83 -7.92 -8.85
C GLU A 102 -20.31 -8.43 -10.19
N TYR A 103 -20.98 -9.42 -10.75
CA TYR A 103 -20.67 -10.00 -12.05
C TYR A 103 -21.48 -9.33 -13.15
N VAL A 104 -21.01 -9.43 -14.39
CA VAL A 104 -21.66 -8.83 -15.57
C VAL A 104 -23.10 -9.33 -15.79
N ASN A 105 -23.44 -10.51 -15.26
CA ASN A 105 -24.78 -11.07 -15.32
C ASN A 105 -25.72 -10.57 -14.21
N GLY A 106 -25.24 -9.67 -13.34
CA GLY A 106 -25.96 -9.12 -12.19
C GLY A 106 -25.88 -9.98 -10.92
N ASP A 107 -25.23 -11.15 -10.97
CA ASP A 107 -25.00 -11.95 -9.77
C ASP A 107 -24.08 -11.22 -8.80
N LYS A 108 -24.31 -11.44 -7.51
CA LYS A 108 -23.52 -10.82 -6.43
C LYS A 108 -23.05 -11.88 -5.47
N TYR A 109 -21.79 -11.78 -5.07
CA TYR A 109 -21.22 -12.60 -4.00
C TYR A 109 -20.62 -11.68 -2.93
N ASN A 110 -20.93 -11.95 -1.66
CA ASN A 110 -20.38 -11.26 -0.52
C ASN A 110 -19.65 -12.26 0.38
N GLY A 111 -18.39 -12.01 0.67
CA GLY A 111 -17.60 -12.92 1.49
C GLY A 111 -16.11 -12.62 1.49
N THR A 112 -15.34 -13.65 1.81
CA THR A 112 -13.88 -13.62 1.87
C THR A 112 -13.30 -14.26 0.62
N PHE A 113 -12.22 -13.67 0.12
CA PHE A 113 -11.47 -14.09 -1.05
C PHE A 113 -10.04 -14.39 -0.59
N SER A 114 -9.50 -15.49 -1.10
CA SER A 114 -8.11 -15.87 -0.87
C SER A 114 -7.42 -16.06 -2.22
N THR A 115 -6.24 -15.48 -2.38
CA THR A 115 -5.33 -15.86 -3.47
C THR A 115 -4.83 -17.28 -3.20
N VAL A 116 -5.02 -18.17 -4.17
CA VAL A 116 -4.51 -19.56 -4.14
C VAL A 116 -3.11 -19.62 -4.74
#